data_AF-W9DNN8-F1
#
_entry.id   AF-W9DNN8-F1
#
_cell.length_a   1.000
_cell.length_b   1.000
_cell.length_c   1.000
_cell.angle_alpha   90.00
_cell.angle_beta   90.00
_cell.angle_gamma   90.00
#
_symmetry.space_group_name_H-M   'P 1'
#
loop_
_entity.id
_entity.type
_entity.pdbx_description
1 polymer ?
#
loop_
_entity_poly.entity_id
_entity_poly.type
_entity_poly.pdbx_seq_one_letter_code
_entity_poly.pdbx_strand_id
1 'polypeptide(L)'
;MKRIYPILLIGLLSMFFAEVFSGASTMWFLDPWGIFLTFPLYLFHVLFFLWIALEYEKTSIQQLYLFGVIFALYEAWITKVLWAGYMDSAGPGLGTFFGIAIAEYSILVFFWHPVMSFLVPVLVFQVLTGRVFSKHATILLKSRRSLIFVAIAIVVLSSFIANGNSFNIVTANISVIGTLILIFLAWKVSVSSDITSLHLKKKHFWILTAYLLILYVVTFFILLPERIPVTIAPYIFIILSYVVIATILVKSKPSYDFVEPLSEGFYSAEDVFYFSVLLLLGVNFACLLPSVSTALLTISYLFLMVTGPFLFLKVCLGIIRESRH
;
A
#
# COMPACT_ATOMS: atom_id res chain seq x y z
N MET A 1 8.24 -25.80 1.86
CA MET A 1 8.46 -24.99 0.64
C MET A 1 7.21 -24.32 0.09
N LYS A 2 6.01 -24.95 0.10
CA LYS A 2 4.77 -24.39 -0.49
C LYS A 2 4.30 -23.01 0.05
N ARG A 3 4.72 -22.57 1.25
CA ARG A 3 4.28 -21.28 1.84
C ARG A 3 5.10 -20.05 1.44
N ILE A 4 6.26 -20.22 0.79
CA ILE A 4 7.14 -19.09 0.45
C ILE A 4 6.54 -18.26 -0.68
N TYR A 5 5.94 -18.91 -1.67
CA TYR A 5 5.40 -18.23 -2.84
C TYR A 5 4.21 -17.30 -2.57
N PRO A 6 3.18 -17.66 -1.78
CA PRO A 6 2.13 -16.71 -1.45
C PRO A 6 2.68 -15.53 -0.63
N ILE A 7 3.68 -15.76 0.23
CA ILE A 7 4.40 -14.70 0.95
C ILE A 7 5.09 -13.74 -0.03
N LEU A 8 5.82 -14.28 -1.01
CA LEU A 8 6.46 -13.45 -2.04
C LEU A 8 5.42 -12.70 -2.88
N LEU A 9 4.31 -13.33 -3.24
CA LEU A 9 3.25 -12.70 -4.02
C LEU A 9 2.67 -11.49 -3.28
N ILE A 10 2.31 -11.61 -2.00
CA ILE A 10 1.75 -10.47 -1.25
C ILE A 10 2.77 -9.33 -1.09
N GLY A 11 4.06 -9.65 -0.90
CA GLY A 11 5.12 -8.64 -0.87
C GLY A 11 5.32 -7.94 -2.22
N LEU A 12 5.29 -8.70 -3.32
CA LEU A 12 5.42 -8.15 -4.67
C LEU A 12 4.24 -7.24 -5.01
N LEU A 13 3.02 -7.62 -4.63
CA LEU A 13 1.84 -6.78 -4.77
C LEU A 13 1.98 -5.49 -3.94
N SER A 14 2.39 -5.61 -2.67
CA SER A 14 2.62 -4.45 -1.79
C SER A 14 3.65 -3.48 -2.37
N MET A 15 4.81 -4.00 -2.83
CA MET A 15 5.86 -3.23 -3.49
C MET A 15 5.36 -2.57 -4.78
N PHE A 16 4.66 -3.32 -5.64
CA PHE A 16 4.19 -2.80 -6.92
C PHE A 16 3.20 -1.66 -6.77
N PHE A 17 2.17 -1.85 -5.93
CA PHE A 17 1.15 -0.82 -5.73
C PHE A 17 1.68 0.38 -4.94
N ALA A 18 2.63 0.21 -4.01
CA ALA A 18 3.15 1.32 -3.22
C ALA A 18 4.24 2.13 -3.92
N GLU A 19 5.20 1.44 -4.56
CA GLU A 19 6.44 2.05 -5.05
C GLU A 19 6.48 2.21 -6.57
N VAL A 20 6.11 1.16 -7.30
CA VAL A 20 6.14 1.22 -8.77
C VAL A 20 5.07 2.18 -9.25
N PHE A 21 3.87 2.08 -8.69
CA PHE A 21 2.72 2.93 -9.03
C PHE A 21 2.87 4.39 -8.60
N SER A 22 3.65 4.69 -7.55
CA SER A 22 3.97 6.07 -7.17
C SER A 22 5.09 6.65 -8.04
N GLY A 23 5.86 5.77 -8.70
CA GLY A 23 7.07 6.15 -9.42
C GLY A 23 8.30 6.31 -8.51
N ALA A 24 8.22 5.90 -7.23
CA ALA A 24 9.30 6.05 -6.25
C ALA A 24 10.43 5.01 -6.44
N SER A 25 10.10 3.76 -6.80
CA SER A 25 11.10 2.71 -7.08
C SER A 25 10.81 2.00 -8.41
N THR A 26 11.31 2.57 -9.50
CA THR A 26 10.98 2.14 -10.87
C THR A 26 11.54 0.74 -11.23
N MET A 27 12.86 0.56 -11.21
CA MET A 27 13.54 -0.70 -11.53
C MET A 27 14.08 -1.39 -10.27
N TRP A 28 13.27 -1.44 -9.21
CA TRP A 28 13.66 -1.91 -7.88
C TRP A 28 14.27 -3.33 -7.87
N PHE A 29 13.91 -4.17 -8.84
CA PHE A 29 14.43 -5.55 -8.97
C PHE A 29 15.80 -5.63 -9.65
N LEU A 30 16.34 -4.52 -10.15
CA LEU A 30 17.71 -4.39 -10.66
C LEU A 30 18.60 -3.58 -9.69
N ASP A 31 17.99 -2.92 -8.72
CA ASP A 31 18.67 -2.09 -7.75
C ASP A 31 18.88 -2.86 -6.43
N PRO A 32 20.13 -3.01 -5.95
CA PRO A 32 20.40 -3.67 -4.68
C PRO A 32 19.62 -3.06 -3.50
N TRP A 33 19.41 -1.75 -3.48
CA TRP A 33 18.63 -1.10 -2.43
C TRP A 33 17.15 -1.52 -2.47
N GLY A 34 16.55 -1.50 -3.66
CA GLY A 34 15.22 -2.04 -3.92
C GLY A 34 15.06 -3.51 -3.48
N ILE A 35 16.04 -4.37 -3.76
CA ILE A 35 15.98 -5.81 -3.44
C ILE A 35 16.18 -6.08 -1.94
N PHE A 36 17.16 -5.42 -1.30
CA PHE A 36 17.59 -5.75 0.06
C PHE A 36 16.96 -4.87 1.14
N LEU A 37 16.43 -3.71 0.78
CA LEU A 37 15.79 -2.80 1.73
C LEU A 37 14.31 -2.58 1.42
N THR A 38 13.99 -2.01 0.27
CA THR A 38 12.62 -1.56 -0.03
C THR A 38 11.66 -2.74 -0.13
N PHE A 39 11.98 -3.77 -0.92
CA PHE A 39 11.12 -4.94 -1.04
C PHE A 39 10.92 -5.68 0.31
N PRO A 40 11.97 -6.01 1.09
CA PRO A 40 11.81 -6.60 2.41
C PRO A 40 11.01 -5.71 3.37
N LEU A 41 11.19 -4.39 3.31
CA LEU A 41 10.40 -3.44 4.10
C LEU A 41 8.90 -3.65 3.84
N TYR A 42 8.46 -3.58 2.58
CA TYR A 42 7.05 -3.76 2.22
C TYR A 42 6.54 -5.17 2.54
N LEU A 43 7.30 -6.19 2.18
CA LEU A 43 6.98 -7.60 2.44
C LEU A 43 6.74 -7.85 3.93
N PHE A 44 7.67 -7.42 4.80
CA PHE A 44 7.54 -7.70 6.22
C PHE A 44 6.46 -6.86 6.89
N HIS A 45 6.24 -5.61 6.46
CA HIS A 45 5.12 -4.82 6.98
C HIS A 45 3.76 -5.43 6.62
N VAL A 46 3.54 -5.82 5.37
CA VAL A 46 2.26 -6.42 4.96
C VAL A 46 2.02 -7.73 5.72
N LEU A 47 3.04 -8.57 5.90
CA LEU A 47 2.92 -9.79 6.68
C LEU A 47 2.71 -9.52 8.17
N PHE A 48 3.37 -8.52 8.76
CA PHE A 48 3.21 -8.15 10.17
C PHE A 48 1.77 -7.77 10.48
N PHE A 49 1.23 -6.80 9.73
CA PHE A 49 -0.11 -6.30 9.98
C PHE A 49 -1.20 -7.28 9.55
N LEU A 50 -0.99 -8.02 8.46
CA LEU A 50 -1.93 -9.07 8.07
C LEU A 50 -1.93 -10.21 9.10
N TRP A 51 -0.79 -10.57 9.69
CA TRP A 51 -0.74 -11.55 10.76
C TRP A 51 -1.56 -11.09 11.97
N ILE A 52 -1.41 -9.84 12.41
CA ILE A 52 -2.20 -9.27 13.51
C ILE A 52 -3.69 -9.26 13.15
N ALA A 53 -4.04 -8.84 11.93
CA ALA A 53 -5.41 -8.83 11.46
C ALA A 53 -6.04 -10.24 11.50
N LEU A 54 -5.29 -11.27 11.09
CA LEU A 54 -5.77 -12.65 11.11
C LEU A 54 -5.83 -13.23 12.53
N GLU A 55 -4.81 -13.01 13.38
CA GLU A 55 -4.75 -13.54 14.75
C GLU A 55 -5.86 -12.99 15.64
N TYR A 56 -6.25 -11.73 15.44
CA TYR A 56 -7.30 -11.06 16.23
C TYR A 56 -8.62 -10.91 15.48
N GLU A 57 -8.77 -11.59 14.33
CA GLU A 57 -9.97 -11.58 13.49
C GLU A 57 -10.43 -10.14 13.18
N LYS A 58 -9.49 -9.25 12.88
CA LYS A 58 -9.72 -7.85 12.51
C LYS A 58 -9.58 -7.68 10.99
N THR A 59 -10.35 -8.46 10.25
CA THR A 59 -10.21 -8.60 8.79
C THR A 59 -11.20 -7.77 7.99
N SER A 60 -12.09 -6.98 8.59
CA SER A 60 -12.99 -6.13 7.80
C SER A 60 -12.20 -5.10 6.98
N ILE A 61 -12.77 -4.62 5.87
CA ILE A 61 -12.13 -3.63 5.00
C ILE A 61 -11.72 -2.38 5.78
N GLN A 62 -12.57 -1.93 6.70
CA GLN A 62 -12.30 -0.79 7.57
C GLN A 62 -11.11 -1.05 8.50
N GLN A 63 -11.03 -2.26 9.07
CA GLN A 63 -9.93 -2.67 9.96
C GLN A 63 -8.61 -2.80 9.20
N LEU A 64 -8.63 -3.45 8.03
CA LEU A 64 -7.46 -3.58 7.17
C LEU A 64 -6.97 -2.20 6.71
N TYR A 65 -7.87 -1.29 6.36
CA TYR A 65 -7.51 0.10 6.09
C TYR A 65 -6.79 0.74 7.28
N LEU A 66 -7.31 0.62 8.51
CA LEU A 66 -6.64 1.18 9.71
C LEU A 66 -5.28 0.53 10.01
N PHE A 67 -5.12 -0.77 9.77
CA PHE A 67 -3.80 -1.40 9.81
C PHE A 67 -2.86 -0.80 8.77
N GLY A 68 -3.37 -0.51 7.58
CA GLY A 68 -2.66 0.23 6.55
C GLY A 68 -2.27 1.66 6.97
N VAL A 69 -3.09 2.36 7.77
CA VAL A 69 -2.75 3.67 8.36
C VAL A 69 -1.61 3.54 9.37
N ILE A 70 -1.64 2.51 10.23
CA ILE A 70 -0.54 2.22 11.15
C ILE A 70 0.73 1.86 10.38
N PHE A 71 0.60 1.06 9.32
CA PHE A 71 1.69 0.75 8.42
C PHE A 71 2.31 2.05 7.91
N ALA A 72 1.55 2.90 7.24
CA ALA A 72 2.02 4.15 6.63
C ALA A 72 2.87 5.07 7.53
N LEU A 73 2.64 5.05 8.85
CA LEU A 73 3.40 5.85 9.81
C LEU A 73 4.89 5.45 9.88
N TYR A 74 5.31 4.32 9.30
CA TYR A 74 6.74 3.98 9.15
C TYR A 74 7.53 5.05 8.42
N GLU A 75 6.90 5.80 7.52
CA GLU A 75 7.51 6.88 6.74
C GLU A 75 8.06 8.01 7.63
N ALA A 76 7.56 8.17 8.86
CA ALA A 76 8.18 9.07 9.83
C ALA A 76 9.56 8.54 10.29
N TRP A 77 9.68 7.24 10.52
CA TRP A 77 10.85 6.64 11.16
C TRP A 77 11.93 6.23 10.16
N ILE A 78 11.55 5.77 8.98
CA ILE A 78 12.51 5.20 8.03
C ILE A 78 12.98 6.27 7.04
N THR A 79 12.07 6.85 6.27
CA THR A 79 12.36 7.80 5.19
C THR A 79 12.35 9.26 5.66
N LYS A 80 11.72 9.53 6.81
CA LYS A 80 11.51 10.87 7.39
C LYS A 80 10.67 11.80 6.49
N VAL A 81 9.92 11.24 5.54
CA VAL A 81 9.10 12.03 4.60
C VAL A 81 8.00 12.79 5.33
N LEU A 82 7.46 12.22 6.41
CA LEU A 82 6.43 12.87 7.22
C LEU A 82 6.97 14.08 8.03
N TRP A 83 8.28 14.28 8.06
CA TRP A 83 8.94 15.39 8.76
C TRP A 83 9.53 16.41 7.79
N ALA A 84 10.20 15.95 6.74
CA ALA A 84 10.98 16.79 5.84
C ALA A 84 10.37 16.98 4.45
N GLY A 85 9.30 16.25 4.11
CA GLY A 85 8.76 16.19 2.74
C GLY A 85 9.41 15.10 1.88
N TYR A 86 8.97 14.99 0.63
CA TYR A 86 9.49 14.00 -0.31
C TYR A 86 11.00 14.14 -0.56
N MET A 87 11.62 13.08 -1.09
CA MET A 87 12.99 13.17 -1.59
C MET A 87 13.05 14.19 -2.74
N ASP A 88 14.17 14.91 -2.84
CA ASP A 88 14.43 15.89 -3.90
C ASP A 88 13.44 17.06 -4.02
N SER A 89 12.49 17.21 -3.08
CA SER A 89 11.67 18.41 -2.96
C SER A 89 12.43 19.51 -2.21
N ALA A 90 12.04 20.77 -2.45
CA ALA A 90 12.56 21.92 -1.69
C ALA A 90 12.09 21.95 -0.22
N GLY A 91 11.31 20.94 0.21
CA GLY A 91 10.68 20.84 1.52
C GLY A 91 9.26 20.26 1.43
N PRO A 92 8.51 20.28 2.54
CA PRO A 92 7.12 19.82 2.59
C PRO A 92 6.19 20.61 1.68
N GLY A 93 5.32 19.93 0.93
CA GLY A 93 4.50 20.53 -0.13
C GLY A 93 3.58 21.67 0.33
N LEU A 94 3.11 21.65 1.57
CA LEU A 94 2.32 22.72 2.21
C LEU A 94 2.93 23.24 3.52
N GLY A 95 4.24 23.07 3.68
CA GLY A 95 4.91 23.35 4.95
C GLY A 95 4.56 22.33 6.04
N THR A 96 4.80 22.71 7.30
CA THR A 96 4.62 21.82 8.45
C THR A 96 3.63 22.36 9.46
N PHE A 97 2.97 21.44 10.18
CA PHE A 97 2.18 21.73 11.38
C PHE A 97 2.65 20.80 12.51
N PHE A 98 3.04 21.37 13.66
CA PHE A 98 3.77 20.65 14.72
C PHE A 98 5.02 19.89 14.20
N GLY A 99 5.66 20.41 13.14
CA GLY A 99 6.79 19.80 12.47
C GLY A 99 6.46 18.51 11.67
N ILE A 100 5.19 18.33 11.32
CA ILE A 100 4.71 17.29 10.41
C ILE A 100 4.38 17.91 9.05
N ALA A 101 4.90 17.31 7.98
CA ALA A 101 4.62 17.65 6.59
C ALA A 101 3.15 17.34 6.26
N ILE A 102 2.27 18.35 6.24
CA ILE A 102 0.81 18.14 6.29
C ILE A 102 0.28 17.44 5.04
N ALA A 103 0.79 17.84 3.87
CA ALA A 103 0.37 17.30 2.59
C ALA A 103 0.78 15.82 2.46
N GLU A 104 2.05 15.54 2.75
CA GLU A 104 2.65 14.21 2.79
C GLU A 104 1.95 13.33 3.80
N TYR A 105 1.72 13.81 5.03
CA TYR A 105 1.00 13.07 6.04
C TYR A 105 -0.42 12.73 5.59
N SER A 106 -1.16 13.70 5.04
CA SER A 106 -2.53 13.48 4.59
C SER A 106 -2.62 12.45 3.46
N ILE A 107 -1.69 12.51 2.50
CA ILE A 107 -1.67 11.60 1.36
C ILE A 107 -1.13 10.22 1.77
N LEU A 108 0.06 10.16 2.35
CA LEU A 108 0.77 8.92 2.63
C LEU A 108 0.09 8.13 3.76
N VAL A 109 -0.29 8.81 4.85
CA VAL A 109 -0.83 8.15 6.05
C VAL A 109 -2.30 7.79 5.89
N PHE A 110 -3.10 8.62 5.21
CA PHE A 110 -4.54 8.37 5.11
C PHE A 110 -5.01 7.82 3.76
N PHE A 111 -4.16 7.77 2.73
CA PHE A 111 -4.57 7.23 1.43
C PHE A 111 -3.55 6.27 0.82
N TRP A 112 -2.38 6.78 0.44
CA TRP A 112 -1.45 6.07 -0.44
C TRP A 112 -1.01 4.73 0.16
N HIS A 113 -0.32 4.71 1.30
CA HIS A 113 0.10 3.44 1.88
C HIS A 113 -1.07 2.59 2.40
N PRO A 114 -2.09 3.12 3.10
CA PRO A 114 -3.19 2.28 3.59
C PRO A 114 -3.90 1.52 2.47
N VAL A 115 -4.13 2.20 1.34
CA VAL A 115 -4.82 1.64 0.20
C VAL A 115 -3.85 0.84 -0.67
N MET A 116 -2.77 1.46 -1.12
CA MET A 116 -1.89 0.91 -2.14
C MET A 116 -0.86 -0.06 -1.59
N SER A 117 -0.33 0.14 -0.38
CA SER A 117 0.68 -0.80 0.17
C SER A 117 0.07 -1.96 0.95
N PHE A 118 -1.21 -1.86 1.34
CA PHE A 118 -1.83 -2.86 2.22
C PHE A 118 -3.17 -3.39 1.71
N LEU A 119 -4.22 -2.55 1.65
CA LEU A 119 -5.58 -3.01 1.35
C LEU A 119 -5.71 -3.59 -0.08
N VAL A 120 -5.26 -2.86 -1.10
CA VAL A 120 -5.32 -3.29 -2.50
C VAL A 120 -4.46 -4.54 -2.73
N PRO A 121 -3.21 -4.64 -2.23
CA PRO A 121 -2.44 -5.88 -2.29
C PRO A 121 -3.17 -7.10 -1.71
N VAL A 122 -3.83 -6.94 -0.55
CA VAL A 122 -4.63 -8.00 0.07
C VAL A 122 -5.82 -8.40 -0.81
N LEU A 123 -6.55 -7.43 -1.35
CA LEU A 123 -7.70 -7.70 -2.24
C LEU A 123 -7.27 -8.34 -3.56
N VAL A 124 -6.21 -7.86 -4.18
CA VAL A 124 -5.67 -8.41 -5.44
C VAL A 124 -5.10 -9.80 -5.21
N PHE A 125 -4.47 -10.07 -4.06
CA PHE A 125 -4.07 -11.42 -3.68
C PHE A 125 -5.27 -12.37 -3.66
N GLN A 126 -6.37 -11.99 -3.01
CA GLN A 126 -7.60 -12.79 -2.95
C GLN A 126 -8.22 -13.04 -4.33
N VAL A 127 -8.23 -12.03 -5.20
CA VAL A 127 -8.67 -12.14 -6.60
C VAL A 127 -7.80 -13.11 -7.38
N LEU A 128 -6.47 -12.98 -7.29
CA LEU A 128 -5.52 -13.83 -7.99
C LEU A 128 -5.61 -15.28 -7.54
N THR A 129 -5.83 -15.54 -6.25
CA THR A 129 -5.99 -16.90 -5.72
C THR A 129 -7.42 -17.44 -5.84
N GLY A 130 -8.39 -16.62 -6.27
CA GLY A 130 -9.81 -16.99 -6.38
C GLY A 130 -10.46 -17.35 -5.05
N ARG A 131 -9.90 -16.90 -3.92
CA ARG A 131 -10.31 -17.25 -2.55
C ARG A 131 -10.37 -15.97 -1.72
N VAL A 132 -11.56 -15.58 -1.32
CA VAL A 132 -11.87 -14.25 -0.75
C VAL A 132 -12.57 -14.38 0.58
N PHE A 133 -12.36 -13.41 1.48
CA PHE A 133 -13.24 -13.27 2.64
C PHE A 133 -14.64 -12.84 2.19
N SER A 134 -15.67 -13.48 2.70
CA SER A 134 -17.06 -13.26 2.28
C SER A 134 -17.47 -11.77 2.29
N LYS A 135 -17.06 -10.99 3.30
CA LYS A 135 -17.34 -9.54 3.36
C LYS A 135 -16.56 -8.70 2.34
N HIS A 136 -15.39 -9.15 1.90
CA HIS A 136 -14.60 -8.44 0.88
C HIS A 136 -15.22 -8.59 -0.51
N ALA A 137 -15.95 -9.67 -0.77
CA ALA A 137 -16.55 -9.95 -2.07
C ALA A 137 -17.38 -8.77 -2.57
N THR A 138 -18.11 -8.08 -1.69
CA THR A 138 -18.93 -6.90 -2.04
C THR A 138 -18.18 -5.79 -2.78
N ILE A 139 -16.91 -5.55 -2.45
CA ILE A 139 -16.07 -4.53 -3.10
C ILE A 139 -15.51 -5.05 -4.44
N LEU A 140 -15.40 -6.37 -4.59
CA LEU A 140 -14.89 -7.03 -5.79
C LEU A 140 -15.97 -7.29 -6.84
N LEU A 141 -17.22 -6.88 -6.59
CA LEU A 141 -18.32 -7.06 -7.52
C LEU A 141 -18.11 -6.19 -8.78
N LYS A 142 -18.22 -6.81 -9.95
CA LYS A 142 -18.16 -6.08 -11.22
C LYS A 142 -19.42 -5.25 -11.39
N SER A 143 -19.24 -3.96 -11.59
CA SER A 143 -20.31 -3.02 -11.90
C SER A 143 -19.78 -1.96 -12.84
N ARG A 144 -20.68 -1.29 -13.57
CA ARG A 144 -20.28 -0.14 -14.40
C ARG A 144 -19.55 0.93 -13.58
N ARG A 145 -19.97 1.14 -12.33
CA ARG A 145 -19.34 2.09 -11.42
C ARG A 145 -17.92 1.67 -11.06
N SER A 146 -17.72 0.43 -10.62
CA SER A 146 -16.38 -0.08 -10.28
C SER A 146 -15.44 -0.09 -11.49
N LEU A 147 -15.94 -0.41 -12.69
CA LEU A 147 -15.14 -0.34 -13.91
C LEU A 147 -14.69 1.09 -14.25
N ILE A 148 -15.57 2.09 -14.09
CA ILE A 148 -15.21 3.50 -14.27
C ILE A 148 -14.13 3.91 -13.26
N PHE A 149 -14.26 3.50 -11.99
CA PHE A 149 -13.24 3.76 -10.97
C PHE A 149 -11.89 3.14 -11.34
N VAL A 150 -11.88 1.89 -11.80
CA VAL A 150 -10.64 1.22 -12.25
C VAL A 150 -10.03 1.94 -13.45
N ALA A 151 -10.83 2.35 -14.43
CA ALA A 151 -10.35 3.09 -15.59
C ALA A 151 -9.72 4.44 -15.21
N ILE A 152 -10.37 5.21 -14.33
CA ILE A 152 -9.82 6.46 -13.79
C ILE A 152 -8.52 6.20 -13.03
N ALA A 153 -8.49 5.18 -12.18
CA ALA A 153 -7.29 4.79 -11.45
C ALA A 153 -6.14 4.44 -12.39
N ILE A 154 -6.38 3.67 -13.46
CA ILE A 154 -5.36 3.34 -14.46
C ILE A 154 -4.78 4.59 -15.10
N VAL A 155 -5.61 5.57 -15.50
CA VAL A 155 -5.13 6.82 -16.11
C VAL A 155 -4.27 7.62 -15.14
N VAL A 156 -4.72 7.76 -13.89
CA VAL A 156 -3.97 8.47 -12.84
C VAL A 156 -2.64 7.77 -12.55
N LEU A 157 -2.67 6.47 -12.26
CA LEU A 157 -1.49 5.68 -11.91
C LEU A 157 -0.48 5.60 -13.07
N SER A 158 -0.97 5.55 -14.31
CA SER A 158 -0.10 5.65 -15.49
C SER A 158 0.69 6.95 -15.51
N SER A 159 0.09 8.05 -15.06
CA SER A 159 0.75 9.35 -14.98
C SER A 159 1.83 9.37 -13.90
N PHE A 160 1.58 8.76 -12.73
CA PHE A 160 2.59 8.62 -11.66
C PHE A 160 3.78 7.78 -12.10
N ILE A 161 3.53 6.61 -12.69
CA ILE A 161 4.59 5.73 -13.22
C ILE A 161 5.42 6.46 -14.28
N ALA A 162 4.75 7.13 -15.23
CA ALA A 162 5.44 7.87 -16.29
C ALA A 162 6.33 8.98 -15.70
N ASN A 163 5.82 9.78 -14.76
CA ASN A 163 6.58 10.85 -14.13
C ASN A 163 7.76 10.36 -13.29
N GLY A 164 7.58 9.32 -12.47
CA GLY A 164 8.69 8.72 -11.71
C GLY A 164 9.78 8.12 -12.60
N ASN A 165 9.45 7.77 -13.84
CA ASN A 165 10.40 7.36 -14.88
C ASN A 165 10.87 8.52 -15.77
N SER A 166 10.68 9.79 -15.34
CA SER A 166 11.04 10.99 -16.12
C SER A 166 10.46 10.98 -17.55
N PHE A 167 9.27 10.41 -17.72
CA PHE A 167 8.57 10.19 -18.99
C PHE A 167 9.36 9.37 -20.03
N ASN A 168 10.38 8.62 -19.59
CA ASN A 168 11.12 7.71 -20.45
C ASN A 168 10.34 6.40 -20.64
N ILE A 169 9.88 6.17 -21.88
CA ILE A 169 9.08 5.01 -22.26
C ILE A 169 9.80 3.68 -21.96
N VAL A 170 11.11 3.61 -22.19
CA VAL A 170 11.87 2.37 -22.01
C VAL A 170 11.95 2.01 -20.53
N THR A 171 12.37 2.93 -19.67
CA THR A 171 12.49 2.67 -18.23
C THR A 171 11.12 2.44 -17.60
N ALA A 172 10.09 3.18 -18.01
CA ALA A 172 8.72 2.98 -17.54
C ALA A 172 8.18 1.59 -17.89
N ASN A 173 8.40 1.11 -19.11
CA ASN A 173 7.99 -0.24 -19.49
C ASN A 173 8.81 -1.32 -18.77
N ILE A 174 10.13 -1.16 -18.62
CA ILE A 174 10.95 -2.12 -17.85
C ILE A 174 10.46 -2.21 -16.39
N SER A 175 10.19 -1.07 -15.77
CA SER A 175 9.64 -0.94 -14.41
C SER A 175 8.35 -1.75 -14.24
N VAL A 176 7.37 -1.53 -15.11
CA VAL A 176 6.06 -2.18 -15.01
C VAL A 176 6.12 -3.65 -15.43
N ILE A 177 6.67 -3.94 -16.62
CA ILE A 177 6.74 -5.31 -17.17
C ILE A 177 7.57 -6.21 -16.25
N GLY A 178 8.73 -5.77 -15.79
CA GLY A 178 9.60 -6.55 -14.91
C GLY A 178 8.89 -6.92 -13.62
N THR A 179 8.20 -5.97 -12.98
CA THR A 179 7.43 -6.25 -11.76
C THR A 179 6.24 -7.16 -12.03
N LEU A 180 5.50 -6.96 -13.13
CA LEU A 180 4.39 -7.83 -13.52
C LEU A 180 4.83 -9.26 -13.81
N ILE A 181 6.01 -9.47 -14.42
CA ILE A 181 6.58 -10.80 -14.64
C ILE A 181 6.83 -11.48 -13.28
N LEU A 182 7.45 -10.78 -12.31
CA LEU A 182 7.69 -11.34 -10.98
C LEU A 182 6.38 -11.72 -10.28
N ILE A 183 5.37 -10.84 -10.33
CA ILE A 183 4.02 -11.10 -9.79
C ILE A 183 3.41 -12.33 -10.47
N PHE A 184 3.46 -12.41 -11.79
CA PHE A 184 2.90 -13.53 -12.56
C PHE A 184 3.57 -14.85 -12.19
N LEU A 185 4.90 -14.88 -12.09
CA LEU A 185 5.65 -16.07 -11.70
C LEU A 185 5.28 -16.51 -10.27
N ALA A 186 5.24 -15.58 -9.32
CA ALA A 186 4.85 -15.87 -7.94
C ALA A 186 3.38 -16.33 -7.85
N TRP A 187 2.49 -15.76 -8.65
CA TRP A 187 1.08 -16.14 -8.71
C TRP A 187 0.89 -17.57 -9.25
N LYS A 188 1.57 -17.94 -10.33
CA LYS A 188 1.41 -19.27 -10.95
C LYS A 188 1.66 -20.42 -9.98
N VAL A 189 2.59 -20.26 -9.05
CA VAL A 189 2.90 -21.24 -8.01
C VAL A 189 2.09 -21.05 -6.72
N SER A 190 1.31 -19.99 -6.62
CA SER A 190 0.47 -19.64 -5.46
C SER A 190 -1.03 -19.84 -5.70
N VAL A 191 -1.46 -20.24 -6.90
CA VAL A 191 -2.88 -20.30 -7.30
C VAL A 191 -3.77 -21.14 -6.39
N SER A 192 -3.23 -22.19 -5.77
CA SER A 192 -3.96 -23.06 -4.84
C SER A 192 -3.95 -22.57 -3.38
N SER A 193 -3.35 -21.41 -3.12
CA SER A 193 -3.27 -20.81 -1.79
C SER A 193 -4.50 -19.97 -1.50
N ASP A 194 -4.65 -19.53 -0.27
CA ASP A 194 -5.61 -18.51 0.12
C ASP A 194 -4.96 -17.58 1.14
N ILE A 195 -5.71 -16.59 1.65
CA ILE A 195 -5.17 -15.62 2.59
C ILE A 195 -4.74 -16.24 3.94
N THR A 196 -5.31 -17.39 4.34
CA THR A 196 -4.89 -18.10 5.55
C THR A 196 -3.50 -18.70 5.42
N SER A 197 -3.03 -18.94 4.19
CA SER A 197 -1.65 -19.38 3.93
C SER A 197 -0.59 -18.36 4.40
N LEU A 198 -0.99 -17.08 4.53
CA LEU A 198 -0.17 -15.99 5.02
C LEU A 198 -0.16 -15.90 6.56
N HIS A 199 -1.01 -16.67 7.26
CA HIS A 199 -0.99 -16.74 8.73
C HIS A 199 0.25 -17.51 9.19
N LEU A 200 1.26 -16.72 9.58
CA LEU A 200 2.52 -17.22 10.10
C LEU A 200 2.33 -17.91 11.47
N LYS A 201 3.16 -18.91 11.76
CA LYS A 201 3.27 -19.44 13.12
C LYS A 201 3.88 -18.36 14.03
N LYS A 202 3.48 -18.33 15.32
CA LYS A 202 3.98 -17.36 16.33
C LYS A 202 5.50 -17.20 16.34
N LYS A 203 6.26 -18.30 16.22
CA LYS A 203 7.74 -18.25 16.13
C LYS A 203 8.22 -17.40 14.94
N HIS A 204 7.63 -17.57 13.75
CA HIS A 204 8.02 -16.82 12.56
C HIS A 204 7.57 -15.36 12.62
N PHE A 205 6.42 -15.10 13.25
CA PHE A 205 5.98 -13.74 13.53
C PHE A 205 7.01 -12.99 14.40
N TRP A 206 7.50 -13.59 15.47
CA TRP A 206 8.54 -12.95 16.31
C TRP A 206 9.85 -12.69 15.56
N ILE A 207 10.29 -13.60 14.69
CA ILE A 207 11.47 -13.37 13.83
C ILE A 207 11.23 -12.16 12.92
N LEU A 208 10.06 -12.08 12.31
CA LEU A 208 9.66 -10.97 11.48
C LEU A 208 9.63 -9.65 12.26
N THR A 209 9.05 -9.65 13.47
CA THR A 209 9.00 -8.46 14.35
C THR A 209 10.41 -8.01 14.73
N ALA A 210 11.30 -8.95 15.09
CA ALA A 210 12.69 -8.63 15.40
C ALA A 210 13.41 -8.01 14.19
N TYR A 211 13.20 -8.56 12.99
CA TYR A 211 13.74 -7.99 11.76
C TYR A 211 13.23 -6.57 11.52
N LEU A 212 11.93 -6.33 11.62
CA LEU A 212 11.36 -4.99 11.46
C LEU A 212 11.92 -4.01 12.50
N LEU A 213 12.05 -4.42 13.76
CA LEU A 213 12.63 -3.56 14.80
C LEU A 213 14.08 -3.17 14.47
N ILE A 214 14.90 -4.14 14.06
CA ILE A 214 16.28 -3.87 13.63
C ILE A 214 16.29 -2.93 12.43
N LEU A 215 15.45 -3.20 11.43
CA LEU A 215 15.33 -2.35 10.24
C LEU A 215 14.98 -0.92 10.62
N TYR A 216 14.00 -0.71 11.50
CA TYR A 216 13.61 0.63 11.98
C TYR A 216 14.76 1.31 12.70
N VAL A 217 15.41 0.65 13.65
CA VAL A 217 16.52 1.25 14.42
C VAL A 217 17.67 1.63 13.49
N VAL A 218 18.10 0.71 12.63
CA VAL A 218 19.22 0.93 11.72
C VAL A 218 18.91 2.04 10.72
N THR A 219 17.76 1.97 10.05
CA THR A 219 17.39 3.01 9.06
C THR A 219 17.06 4.34 9.71
N PHE A 220 16.51 4.37 10.93
CA PHE A 220 16.25 5.61 11.66
C PHE A 220 17.52 6.44 11.81
N PHE A 221 18.62 5.84 12.28
CA PHE A 221 19.87 6.55 12.53
C PHE A 221 20.79 6.68 11.32
N ILE A 222 20.72 5.76 10.35
CA ILE A 222 21.67 5.73 9.22
C ILE A 222 21.10 6.41 7.96
N LEU A 223 19.80 6.22 7.66
CA LEU A 223 19.20 6.76 6.45
C LEU A 223 18.74 8.19 6.70
N LEU A 224 19.37 9.17 6.08
CA LEU A 224 18.99 10.60 6.17
C LEU A 224 18.90 11.11 7.62
N PRO A 225 19.97 10.97 8.44
CA PRO A 225 19.97 11.43 9.83
C PRO A 225 19.71 12.94 9.97
N GLU A 226 20.06 13.73 8.95
CA GLU A 226 19.81 15.17 8.91
C GLU A 226 18.32 15.54 8.86
N ARG A 227 17.44 14.61 8.50
CA ARG A 227 15.98 14.80 8.48
C ARG A 227 15.31 14.47 9.81
N ILE A 228 16.07 14.06 10.83
CA ILE A 228 15.55 13.74 12.16
C ILE A 228 15.15 15.05 12.88
N PRO A 229 13.90 15.17 13.39
CA PRO A 229 13.45 16.36 14.08
C PRO A 229 14.26 16.63 15.34
N VAL A 230 14.63 17.89 15.51
CA VAL A 230 15.34 18.39 16.70
C VAL A 230 14.38 18.78 17.84
N THR A 231 13.08 18.88 17.56
CA THR A 231 12.05 19.20 18.55
C THR A 231 11.21 17.97 18.89
N ILE A 232 10.60 17.96 20.08
CA ILE A 232 9.81 16.81 20.56
C ILE A 232 8.42 16.69 19.92
N ALA A 233 7.87 17.80 19.41
CA ALA A 233 6.50 17.87 18.93
C ALA A 233 6.18 16.88 17.78
N PRO A 234 7.03 16.71 16.74
CA PRO A 234 6.79 15.72 15.68
C PRO A 234 6.70 14.29 16.20
N TYR A 235 7.56 13.91 17.15
CA TYR A 235 7.54 12.58 17.76
C TYR A 235 6.24 12.33 18.52
N ILE A 236 5.83 13.29 19.35
CA ILE A 236 4.56 13.21 20.10
C ILE A 236 3.40 13.05 19.13
N PHE A 237 3.36 13.82 18.05
CA PHE A 237 2.29 13.74 17.05
C PHE A 237 2.22 12.34 16.43
N ILE A 238 3.33 11.81 15.93
CA ILE A 238 3.36 10.47 15.32
C ILE A 238 2.96 9.38 16.32
N ILE A 239 3.46 9.43 17.56
CA ILE A 239 3.11 8.48 18.62
C ILE A 239 1.62 8.56 18.96
N LEU A 240 1.05 9.77 19.07
CA LEU A 240 -0.38 9.94 19.31
C LEU A 240 -1.21 9.37 18.17
N SER A 241 -0.79 9.55 16.91
CA SER A 241 -1.45 8.94 15.77
C SER A 241 -1.49 7.41 15.88
N TYR A 242 -0.37 6.76 16.22
CA TYR A 242 -0.34 5.32 16.51
C TYR A 242 -1.33 4.94 17.61
N VAL A 243 -1.30 5.63 18.75
CA VAL A 243 -2.14 5.33 19.90
C VAL A 243 -3.62 5.47 19.57
N VAL A 244 -4.02 6.54 18.86
CA VAL A 244 -5.42 6.77 18.48
C VAL A 244 -5.92 5.64 17.57
N ILE A 245 -5.17 5.30 16.52
CA ILE A 245 -5.59 4.28 15.55
C ILE A 245 -5.61 2.89 16.21
N ALA A 246 -4.57 2.56 17.00
CA ALA A 246 -4.51 1.30 17.74
C ALA A 246 -5.67 1.18 18.74
N THR A 247 -6.04 2.26 19.43
CA THR A 247 -7.19 2.27 20.34
C THR A 247 -8.50 1.98 19.61
N ILE A 248 -8.70 2.58 18.43
CA ILE A 248 -9.88 2.32 17.59
C ILE A 248 -9.91 0.85 17.15
N LEU A 249 -8.79 0.30 16.70
CA LEU A 249 -8.67 -1.11 16.30
C LEU A 249 -8.95 -2.07 17.47
N VAL A 250 -8.37 -1.83 18.64
CA VAL A 250 -8.58 -2.65 19.84
C VAL A 250 -10.05 -2.64 20.27
N LYS A 251 -10.72 -1.48 20.18
CA LYS A 251 -12.15 -1.34 20.51
C LYS A 251 -13.10 -1.85 19.43
N SER A 252 -12.63 -2.03 18.20
CA SER A 252 -13.45 -2.58 17.11
C SER A 252 -13.82 -4.03 17.39
N LYS A 253 -14.99 -4.50 16.95
CA LYS A 253 -15.41 -5.90 17.12
C LYS A 253 -14.67 -6.83 16.15
N PRO A 254 -14.40 -8.10 16.51
CA PRO A 254 -13.92 -9.10 15.54
C PRO A 254 -14.85 -9.19 14.31
N SER A 255 -14.26 -9.30 13.13
CA SER A 255 -14.91 -9.64 11.88
C SER A 255 -14.67 -11.12 11.59
N TYR A 256 -15.60 -11.97 12.01
CA TYR A 256 -15.59 -13.36 11.60
C TYR A 256 -15.92 -13.43 10.10
N ASP A 257 -14.94 -13.83 9.30
CA ASP A 257 -15.06 -13.96 7.85
C ASP A 257 -14.59 -15.37 7.43
N PHE A 258 -15.40 -16.03 6.61
CA PHE A 258 -15.04 -17.31 6.02
C PHE A 258 -14.40 -17.08 4.65
N VAL A 259 -13.45 -17.94 4.28
CA VAL A 259 -12.84 -17.91 2.97
C VAL A 259 -13.69 -18.73 2.00
N GLU A 260 -14.19 -18.06 0.97
CA GLU A 260 -15.08 -18.64 -0.03
C GLU A 260 -14.44 -18.54 -1.43
N PRO A 261 -14.74 -19.48 -2.34
CA PRO A 261 -14.35 -19.32 -3.74
C PRO A 261 -15.08 -18.11 -4.35
N LEU A 262 -14.37 -17.35 -5.18
CA LEU A 262 -15.03 -16.30 -5.98
C LEU A 262 -16.04 -16.93 -6.94
N SER A 263 -17.29 -16.45 -6.93
CA SER A 263 -18.31 -16.86 -7.90
C SER A 263 -18.27 -16.01 -9.17
N GLU A 264 -19.13 -16.35 -10.14
CA GLU A 264 -19.35 -15.51 -11.32
C GLU A 264 -19.82 -14.10 -10.93
N GLY A 265 -19.41 -13.09 -11.71
CA GLY A 265 -19.76 -11.68 -11.50
C GLY A 265 -18.75 -10.86 -10.68
N PHE A 266 -17.76 -11.50 -10.06
CA PHE A 266 -16.67 -10.82 -9.33
C PHE A 266 -15.40 -10.69 -10.20
N TYR A 267 -14.51 -9.75 -9.87
CA TYR A 267 -13.20 -9.64 -10.53
C TYR A 267 -12.36 -10.90 -10.36
N SER A 268 -11.77 -11.40 -11.46
CA SER A 268 -10.94 -12.59 -11.52
C SER A 268 -9.49 -12.24 -11.86
N ALA A 269 -8.61 -13.26 -11.85
CA ALA A 269 -7.23 -13.10 -12.29
C ALA A 269 -7.12 -12.63 -13.75
N GLU A 270 -8.09 -12.96 -14.61
CA GLU A 270 -8.13 -12.49 -15.99
C GLU A 270 -8.34 -10.98 -16.05
N ASP A 271 -9.23 -10.42 -15.21
CA ASP A 271 -9.43 -8.97 -15.14
C ASP A 271 -8.17 -8.26 -14.67
N VAL A 272 -7.44 -8.82 -13.70
CA VAL A 272 -6.16 -8.26 -13.26
C VAL A 272 -5.15 -8.24 -14.41
N PHE A 273 -5.12 -9.28 -15.25
CA PHE A 273 -4.29 -9.31 -16.44
C PHE A 273 -4.73 -8.24 -17.47
N TYR A 274 -6.02 -8.11 -17.75
CA TYR A 274 -6.54 -7.07 -18.64
C TYR A 274 -6.20 -5.66 -18.14
N PHE A 275 -6.36 -5.40 -16.83
CA PHE A 275 -5.99 -4.12 -16.23
C PHE A 275 -4.48 -3.87 -16.29
N SER A 276 -3.65 -4.91 -16.20
CA SER A 276 -2.20 -4.79 -16.36
C SER A 276 -1.82 -4.38 -17.79
N VAL A 277 -2.50 -4.92 -18.80
CA VAL A 277 -2.32 -4.51 -20.21
C VAL A 277 -2.78 -3.07 -20.42
N LEU A 278 -3.96 -2.70 -19.90
CA LEU A 278 -4.46 -1.32 -20.00
C LEU A 278 -3.55 -0.33 -19.29
N LEU A 279 -2.97 -0.71 -18.15
CA LEU A 279 -1.97 0.08 -17.45
C LEU A 279 -0.73 0.30 -18.31
N LEU A 280 -0.18 -0.75 -18.93
CA LEU A 280 0.97 -0.60 -19.83
C LEU A 280 0.67 0.36 -20.97
N LEU A 281 -0.49 0.22 -21.62
CA LEU A 281 -0.91 1.17 -22.66
C LEU A 281 -1.03 2.59 -22.11
N GLY A 282 -1.67 2.76 -20.95
CA GLY A 282 -1.82 4.03 -20.27
C GLY A 282 -0.48 4.69 -19.95
N VAL A 283 0.51 3.94 -19.46
CA VAL A 283 1.87 4.43 -19.15
C VAL A 283 2.56 4.93 -20.41
N ASN A 284 2.46 4.19 -21.52
CA ASN A 284 3.02 4.63 -22.81
C ASN A 284 2.38 5.94 -23.28
N PHE A 285 1.04 6.06 -23.21
CA PHE A 285 0.35 7.31 -23.53
C PHE A 285 0.76 8.46 -22.60
N ALA A 286 0.90 8.20 -21.29
CA ALA A 286 1.30 9.20 -20.31
C ALA A 286 2.74 9.71 -20.55
N CYS A 287 3.65 8.84 -20.99
CA CYS A 287 5.01 9.23 -21.38
C CYS A 287 5.03 10.10 -22.65
N LEU A 288 4.13 9.84 -23.60
CA LEU A 288 4.01 10.63 -24.84
C LEU A 288 3.38 12.01 -24.63
N LEU A 289 2.69 12.24 -23.51
CA LEU A 289 2.01 13.50 -23.18
C LEU A 289 2.43 14.07 -21.81
N PRO A 290 3.71 14.45 -21.60
CA PRO A 290 4.23 14.83 -20.28
C PRO A 290 3.47 15.99 -19.61
N SER A 291 3.05 16.99 -20.38
CA SER A 291 2.32 18.16 -19.84
C SER A 291 0.95 17.76 -19.30
N VAL A 292 0.23 16.86 -20.00
CA VAL A 292 -1.07 16.35 -19.55
C VAL A 292 -0.90 15.49 -18.31
N SER A 293 0.09 14.58 -18.33
CA SER A 293 0.40 13.72 -17.20
C SER A 293 0.78 14.51 -15.94
N THR A 294 1.59 15.57 -16.10
CA THR A 294 1.96 16.46 -15.00
C THR A 294 0.75 17.22 -14.44
N ALA A 295 -0.16 17.70 -15.30
CA ALA A 295 -1.40 18.32 -14.85
C ALA A 295 -2.29 17.33 -14.07
N LEU A 296 -2.43 16.11 -14.59
CA LEU A 296 -3.18 15.04 -13.92
C LEU A 296 -2.57 14.68 -12.56
N LEU A 297 -1.25 14.65 -12.45
CA LEU A 297 -0.56 14.41 -11.19
C LEU A 297 -0.85 15.49 -10.16
N THR A 298 -0.74 16.75 -10.53
CA THR A 298 -1.04 17.88 -9.65
C THR A 298 -2.49 17.83 -9.15
N ILE A 299 -3.44 17.58 -10.06
CA ILE A 299 -4.86 17.45 -9.70
C ILE A 299 -5.07 16.27 -8.75
N SER A 300 -4.44 15.12 -9.06
CA SER A 300 -4.55 13.91 -8.24
C SER A 300 -3.95 14.13 -6.85
N TYR A 301 -2.79 14.77 -6.76
CA TYR A 301 -2.13 15.10 -5.50
C TYR A 301 -3.03 15.95 -4.60
N LEU A 302 -3.59 17.04 -5.13
CA LEU A 302 -4.53 17.90 -4.40
C LEU A 302 -5.80 17.14 -4.00
N PHE A 303 -6.32 16.28 -4.87
CA PHE A 303 -7.49 15.46 -4.58
C PHE A 303 -7.22 14.44 -3.47
N LEU A 304 -6.07 13.76 -3.49
CA LEU A 304 -5.69 12.77 -2.47
C LEU A 304 -5.47 13.41 -1.10
N MET A 305 -4.94 14.63 -1.08
CA MET A 305 -4.76 15.39 0.16
C MET A 305 -6.07 15.63 0.92
N VAL A 306 -7.17 15.82 0.19
CA VAL A 306 -8.51 16.00 0.80
C VAL A 306 -9.19 14.64 1.04
N THR A 307 -9.07 13.73 0.07
CA THR A 307 -9.77 12.44 0.10
C THR A 307 -9.23 11.52 1.20
N GLY A 308 -7.92 11.54 1.47
CA GLY A 308 -7.31 10.75 2.54
C GLY A 308 -7.94 11.01 3.91
N PRO A 309 -7.87 12.24 4.45
CA PRO A 309 -8.52 12.59 5.72
C PRO A 309 -10.03 12.27 5.75
N PHE A 310 -10.76 12.53 4.65
CA PHE A 310 -12.18 12.20 4.57
C PHE A 310 -12.43 10.69 4.69
N LEU A 311 -11.66 9.88 3.97
CA LEU A 311 -11.72 8.42 4.03
C LEU A 311 -11.41 7.93 5.45
N PHE A 312 -10.34 8.44 6.06
CA PHE A 312 -9.95 8.10 7.43
C PHE A 312 -11.07 8.38 8.43
N LEU A 313 -11.65 9.59 8.40
CA LEU A 313 -12.76 9.97 9.27
C LEU A 313 -13.99 9.08 9.05
N LYS A 314 -14.34 8.80 7.79
CA LYS A 314 -15.48 7.93 7.46
C LYS A 314 -15.29 6.52 8.03
N VAL A 315 -14.09 5.94 7.90
CA VAL A 315 -13.75 4.62 8.45
C VAL A 315 -13.81 4.63 9.98
N CYS A 316 -13.19 5.62 10.63
CA CYS A 316 -13.20 5.74 12.08
C CYS A 316 -14.63 5.86 12.64
N LEU A 317 -15.46 6.71 12.03
CA LEU A 317 -16.86 6.88 12.42
C LEU A 317 -17.68 5.60 12.18
N GLY A 318 -17.40 4.86 11.11
CA GLY A 318 -18.01 3.55 10.83
C GLY A 318 -17.75 2.56 11.96
N ILE A 319 -16.48 2.36 12.31
CA ILE A 319 -16.07 1.44 13.39
C ILE A 319 -16.66 1.87 14.75
N ILE A 320 -16.62 3.17 15.06
CA ILE A 320 -17.17 3.68 16.34
C ILE A 320 -18.67 3.42 16.42
N ARG A 321 -19.42 3.60 15.33
CA ARG A 321 -20.87 3.32 15.28
C ARG A 321 -21.14 1.83 15.48
N GLU A 322 -20.43 0.96 14.78
CA GLU A 322 -20.56 -0.50 14.91
C GLU A 322 -20.21 -1.02 16.30
N SER A 323 -19.33 -0.32 17.04
CA SER A 323 -18.96 -0.69 18.41
C SER A 323 -20.01 -0.34 19.49
N ARG A 324 -20.97 0.54 19.18
CA ARG A 324 -22.01 0.99 20.14
C ARG A 324 -23.28 0.14 20.11
N HIS A 325 -23.53 -0.54 18.99
CA HIS A 325 -24.56 -1.56 18.85
C HIS A 325 -23.97 -2.92 19.21
#